data_AF-A0A8J5ITL7-F1
#
_entry.id   AF-A0A8J5ITL7-F1
#
_cell.length_a   1.000
_cell.length_b   1.000
_cell.length_c   1.000
_cell.angle_alpha   90.00
_cell.angle_beta   90.00
_cell.angle_gamma   90.00
#
_symmetry.space_group_name_H-M   'P 1'
#
loop_
_entity.id
_entity.type
_entity.pdbx_description
1 polymer ?
#
loop_
_entity_poly.entity_id
_entity_poly.type
_entity_poly.pdbx_seq_one_letter_code
_entity_poly.pdbx_strand_id
1 'polypeptide(L)'
;MNKPSRVVPQYVELTGEHAYYRPWGSEVSGFKDNTAKHHRSPCPALNGLANHGYLPRDGKSVTPALLQQALVQVYNLERALTAYSEAAVMLLVMGEHSTTSISVDRARVILVEERIPQDYKKSSVPVTFAQSLWLALQLKMLALLS
;
A
#
# COMPACT_ATOMS: atom_id res chain seq x y z
N MET A 1 -22.13 22.12 6.44
CA MET A 1 -21.89 21.06 7.44
C MET A 1 -22.21 19.71 6.81
N ASN A 2 -21.20 19.00 6.30
CA ASN A 2 -21.39 17.65 5.79
C ASN A 2 -21.41 16.68 6.98
N LYS A 3 -22.57 16.06 7.19
CA LYS A 3 -22.76 15.05 8.24
C LYS A 3 -21.93 13.82 7.85
N PRO A 4 -21.04 13.30 8.71
CA PRO A 4 -20.29 12.09 8.38
C PRO A 4 -21.27 10.93 8.22
N SER A 5 -21.29 10.34 7.03
CA SER A 5 -22.08 9.17 6.69
C SER A 5 -21.66 8.03 7.60
N ARG A 6 -22.63 7.32 8.18
CA ARG A 6 -22.39 6.13 9.02
C ARG A 6 -21.78 5.04 8.14
N VAL A 7 -20.47 4.81 8.28
CA VAL A 7 -19.78 3.71 7.61
C VAL A 7 -20.19 2.42 8.30
N VAL A 8 -21.06 1.64 7.66
CA VAL A 8 -21.39 0.28 8.11
C VAL A 8 -20.20 -0.61 7.76
N PRO A 9 -19.60 -1.35 8.71
CA PRO A 9 -18.50 -2.26 8.41
C PRO A 9 -18.99 -3.33 7.43
N GLN A 10 -18.49 -3.30 6.20
CA GLN A 10 -18.73 -4.35 5.23
C GLN A 10 -17.69 -5.45 5.50
N TYR A 11 -18.13 -6.55 6.12
CA TYR A 11 -17.33 -7.77 6.21
C TYR A 11 -17.42 -8.44 4.85
N VAL A 12 -16.34 -8.40 4.07
CA VAL A 12 -16.28 -9.18 2.85
C VAL A 12 -16.05 -10.64 3.27
N GLU A 13 -16.93 -11.53 2.83
CA GLU A 13 -16.80 -12.96 3.10
C GLU A 13 -15.60 -13.50 2.31
N LEU A 14 -14.49 -13.72 3.01
CA LEU A 14 -13.19 -14.07 2.41
C LEU A 14 -13.12 -15.54 1.93
N THR A 15 -14.24 -16.27 2.01
CA THR A 15 -14.40 -17.69 1.70
C THR A 15 -15.29 -17.99 0.48
N GLY A 16 -15.91 -16.98 -0.15
CA GLY A 16 -16.72 -17.14 -1.38
C GLY A 16 -15.87 -17.18 -2.67
N GLU A 17 -16.48 -17.56 -3.80
CA GLU A 17 -15.83 -17.66 -5.13
C GLU A 17 -14.89 -16.47 -5.43
N HIS A 18 -13.58 -16.70 -5.38
CA HIS A 18 -12.55 -15.65 -5.51
C HIS A 18 -12.31 -15.29 -6.98
N ALA A 19 -13.30 -14.75 -7.67
CA ALA A 19 -13.13 -14.31 -9.05
C ALA A 19 -12.10 -13.15 -9.11
N TYR A 20 -10.99 -13.35 -9.80
CA TYR A 20 -10.04 -12.27 -10.09
C TYR A 20 -10.68 -11.29 -11.07
N TYR A 21 -10.64 -9.99 -10.76
CA TYR A 21 -11.04 -8.93 -11.68
C TYR A 21 -10.09 -7.74 -11.57
N ARG A 22 -9.41 -7.43 -12.67
CA ARG A 22 -8.56 -6.25 -12.78
C ARG A 22 -9.23 -5.25 -13.74
N PRO A 23 -9.64 -4.07 -13.26
CA PRO A 23 -10.23 -3.05 -14.13
C PRO A 23 -9.17 -2.47 -15.09
N TRP A 24 -9.60 -1.98 -16.24
CA TRP A 24 -8.72 -1.46 -17.29
C TRP A 24 -9.29 -0.19 -17.93
N GLY A 25 -8.46 0.50 -18.72
CA GLY A 25 -8.89 1.67 -19.49
C GLY A 25 -9.41 2.81 -18.62
N SER A 26 -10.52 3.41 -19.02
CA SER A 26 -11.14 4.56 -18.34
C SER A 26 -11.89 4.20 -17.06
N GLU A 27 -12.08 2.91 -16.76
CA GLU A 27 -12.79 2.47 -15.55
C GLU A 27 -11.91 2.56 -14.28
N VAL A 28 -10.58 2.68 -14.44
CA VAL A 28 -9.62 2.68 -13.33
C VAL A 28 -8.75 3.93 -13.34
N SER A 29 -8.49 4.48 -12.15
CA SER A 29 -7.52 5.55 -11.97
C SER A 29 -6.78 5.38 -10.64
N GLY A 30 -5.52 5.81 -10.64
CA GLY A 30 -4.73 5.95 -9.42
C GLY A 30 -4.40 7.39 -9.04
N PHE A 31 -5.07 8.36 -9.68
CA PHE A 31 -4.93 9.76 -9.30
C PHE A 31 -5.85 10.09 -8.13
N LYS A 32 -5.33 10.84 -7.16
CA LYS A 32 -6.17 11.44 -6.12
C LYS A 32 -7.30 12.29 -6.73
N ASP A 33 -8.46 12.28 -6.09
CA ASP A 33 -9.64 13.10 -6.46
C ASP A 33 -10.23 12.84 -7.86
N ASN A 34 -10.09 11.61 -8.37
CA ASN A 34 -10.65 11.18 -9.64
C ASN A 34 -12.12 10.69 -9.53
N THR A 35 -12.81 10.58 -10.66
CA THR A 35 -14.21 10.10 -10.75
C THR A 35 -14.34 8.68 -11.32
N ALA A 36 -13.24 7.94 -11.47
CA ALA A 36 -13.25 6.60 -12.03
C ALA A 36 -14.05 5.64 -11.14
N LYS A 37 -14.56 4.58 -11.76
CA LYS A 37 -15.33 3.56 -11.05
C LYS A 37 -14.45 2.82 -10.05
N HIS A 38 -13.22 2.47 -10.46
CA HIS A 38 -12.25 1.75 -9.65
C HIS A 38 -11.03 2.62 -9.33
N HIS A 39 -10.66 2.68 -8.06
CA HIS A 39 -9.49 3.39 -7.55
C HIS A 39 -8.37 2.39 -7.25
N ARG A 40 -7.14 2.74 -7.60
CA ARG A 40 -5.95 1.95 -7.29
C ARG A 40 -4.88 2.88 -6.72
N SER A 41 -4.19 2.40 -5.69
CA SER A 41 -3.11 3.16 -5.04
C SER A 41 -1.77 2.85 -5.74
N PRO A 42 -0.66 3.55 -5.41
CA PRO A 42 0.66 3.13 -5.86
C PRO A 42 1.12 1.82 -5.17
N CYS A 43 0.40 1.33 -4.15
CA CYS A 43 0.74 0.11 -3.43
C CYS A 43 0.26 -1.15 -4.19
N PRO A 44 1.19 -2.01 -4.65
CA PRO A 44 0.84 -3.22 -5.38
C PRO A 44 0.03 -4.23 -4.54
N ALA A 45 0.31 -4.32 -3.23
CA ALA A 45 -0.39 -5.22 -2.32
C ALA A 45 -1.88 -4.87 -2.19
N LEU A 46 -2.20 -3.60 -1.95
CA LEU A 46 -3.60 -3.15 -1.84
C LEU A 46 -4.37 -3.34 -3.15
N ASN A 47 -3.70 -3.07 -4.28
CA ASN A 47 -4.29 -3.28 -5.60
C ASN A 47 -4.57 -4.78 -5.85
N GLY A 48 -3.68 -5.66 -5.39
CA GLY A 48 -3.91 -7.11 -5.39
C GLY A 48 -5.15 -7.49 -4.59
N LEU A 49 -5.24 -7.05 -3.35
CA LEU A 49 -6.40 -7.34 -2.48
C LEU A 49 -7.73 -6.87 -3.11
N ALA A 50 -7.77 -5.67 -3.70
CA ALA A 50 -8.96 -5.16 -4.39
C ALA A 50 -9.31 -5.97 -5.66
N ASN A 51 -8.30 -6.40 -6.43
CA ASN A 51 -8.53 -7.22 -7.64
C ASN A 51 -9.04 -8.64 -7.30
N HIS A 52 -8.60 -9.19 -6.17
CA HIS A 52 -9.06 -10.48 -5.67
C HIS A 52 -10.37 -10.39 -4.87
N GLY A 53 -10.83 -9.18 -4.55
CA GLY A 53 -12.06 -8.96 -3.79
C GLY A 53 -11.89 -9.12 -2.27
N TYR A 54 -10.66 -9.19 -1.75
CA TYR A 54 -10.39 -9.14 -0.31
C TYR A 54 -10.55 -7.72 0.28
N LEU A 55 -10.47 -6.71 -0.58
CA LEU A 55 -10.95 -5.35 -0.35
C LEU A 55 -12.10 -5.05 -1.32
N PRO A 56 -12.92 -4.00 -1.09
CA PRO A 56 -13.90 -3.54 -2.06
C PRO A 56 -13.25 -3.38 -3.44
N ARG A 57 -13.84 -3.99 -4.48
CA ARG A 57 -13.21 -4.07 -5.82
C ARG A 57 -13.04 -2.71 -6.49
N ASP A 58 -13.89 -1.77 -6.11
CA ASP A 58 -13.79 -0.36 -6.50
C ASP A 58 -12.64 0.38 -5.80
N GLY A 59 -11.99 -0.23 -4.81
CA GLY A 59 -10.92 0.40 -4.04
C GLY A 59 -11.39 1.55 -3.16
N LYS A 60 -12.71 1.63 -2.88
CA LYS A 60 -13.33 2.71 -2.10
C LYS A 60 -13.77 2.19 -0.73
N SER A 61 -13.96 3.12 0.21
CA SER A 61 -14.50 2.84 1.56
C SER A 61 -13.75 1.75 2.35
N VAL A 62 -12.44 1.66 2.17
CA VAL A 62 -11.58 0.72 2.92
C VAL A 62 -11.46 1.20 4.37
N THR A 63 -12.02 0.43 5.32
CA THR A 63 -11.92 0.75 6.76
C THR A 63 -10.63 0.17 7.36
N PRO A 64 -10.09 0.74 8.46
CA PRO A 64 -8.90 0.19 9.12
C PRO A 64 -9.06 -1.27 9.56
N ALA A 65 -10.25 -1.65 10.05
CA ALA A 65 -10.54 -3.02 10.47
C ALA A 65 -10.55 -4.00 9.29
N LEU A 66 -11.20 -3.63 8.17
CA LEU A 66 -11.23 -4.45 6.96
C LEU A 66 -9.82 -4.59 6.36
N LEU A 67 -9.07 -3.49 6.32
CA LEU A 67 -7.70 -3.49 5.83
C LEU A 67 -6.81 -4.41 6.65
N GLN A 68 -6.85 -4.28 7.97
CA GLN A 68 -6.08 -5.12 8.88
C GLN A 68 -6.44 -6.60 8.71
N GLN A 69 -7.73 -6.92 8.62
CA GLN A 69 -8.18 -8.29 8.41
C GLN A 69 -7.66 -8.86 7.09
N ALA A 70 -7.77 -8.11 5.98
CA ALA A 70 -7.30 -8.55 4.68
C ALA A 70 -5.78 -8.77 4.65
N LEU A 71 -5.00 -7.85 5.24
CA LEU A 71 -3.53 -7.97 5.31
C LEU A 71 -3.09 -9.20 6.11
N VAL A 72 -3.71 -9.46 7.26
CA VAL A 72 -3.39 -10.63 8.10
C VAL A 72 -3.79 -11.93 7.40
N GLN A 73 -5.00 -12.00 6.87
CA GLN A 73 -5.51 -13.25 6.31
C GLN A 73 -4.85 -13.64 4.98
N VAL A 74 -4.52 -12.67 4.13
CA VAL A 74 -4.00 -12.94 2.78
C VAL A 74 -2.47 -12.96 2.76
N TYR A 75 -1.83 -12.03 3.48
CA TYR A 75 -0.37 -11.87 3.45
C TYR A 75 0.33 -12.34 4.72
N ASN A 76 -0.39 -12.80 5.74
CA ASN A 76 0.16 -13.22 7.03
C ASN A 76 1.04 -12.13 7.68
N LEU A 77 0.62 -10.86 7.54
CA LEU A 77 1.38 -9.70 7.98
C LEU A 77 1.08 -9.33 9.43
N GLU A 78 2.07 -9.45 10.32
CA GLU A 78 1.98 -8.93 11.69
C GLU A 78 2.13 -7.40 11.73
N ARG A 79 1.30 -6.72 12.51
CA ARG A 79 1.18 -5.23 12.54
C ARG A 79 2.51 -4.47 12.66
N ALA A 80 3.36 -4.84 13.62
CA ALA A 80 4.59 -4.11 13.89
C ALA A 80 5.65 -4.34 12.80
N LEU A 81 5.78 -5.59 12.34
CA LEU A 81 6.68 -5.91 11.24
C LEU A 81 6.24 -5.21 9.95
N THR A 82 4.92 -5.13 9.72
CA THR A 82 4.32 -4.48 8.55
C THR A 82 4.74 -3.02 8.41
N ALA A 83 4.61 -2.22 9.48
CA ALA A 83 4.94 -0.79 9.41
C ALA A 83 6.43 -0.54 9.08
N TYR A 84 7.34 -1.27 9.71
CA TYR A 84 8.77 -1.14 9.42
C TYR A 84 9.15 -1.72 8.06
N SER A 85 8.49 -2.80 7.62
CA SER A 85 8.68 -3.36 6.29
C SER A 85 8.17 -2.42 5.19
N GLU A 86 7.03 -1.75 5.39
CA GLU A 86 6.52 -0.75 4.45
C GLU A 86 7.49 0.43 4.31
N ALA A 87 8.00 0.95 5.43
CA ALA A 87 9.03 2.00 5.43
C ALA A 87 10.32 1.52 4.74
N ALA A 88 10.78 0.31 5.03
CA ALA A 88 11.97 -0.28 4.41
C ALA A 88 11.80 -0.43 2.89
N VAL A 89 10.65 -0.96 2.44
CA VAL A 89 10.34 -1.10 1.01
C VAL A 89 10.28 0.27 0.34
N MET A 90 9.70 1.29 0.98
CA MET A 90 9.70 2.65 0.44
C MET A 90 11.11 3.19 0.24
N LEU A 91 11.99 3.04 1.24
CA LEU A 91 13.38 3.50 1.15
C LEU A 91 14.18 2.74 0.09
N LEU A 92 13.98 1.42 0.01
CA LEU A 92 14.71 0.56 -0.93
C LEU A 92 14.20 0.65 -2.36
N VAL A 93 12.91 0.93 -2.57
CA VAL A 93 12.33 1.00 -3.92
C VAL A 93 12.35 2.42 -4.45
N MET A 94 11.95 3.41 -3.64
CA MET A 94 11.74 4.79 -4.08
C MET A 94 12.85 5.75 -3.63
N GLY A 95 13.70 5.33 -2.70
CA GLY A 95 14.80 6.12 -2.18
C GLY A 95 16.11 5.93 -2.95
N GLU A 96 17.13 6.61 -2.46
CA GLU A 96 18.51 6.48 -2.91
C GLU A 96 19.16 5.26 -2.24
N HIS A 97 19.64 4.31 -3.04
CA HIS A 97 20.18 3.04 -2.54
C HIS A 97 21.43 3.21 -1.69
N SER A 98 22.31 4.15 -2.06
CA SER A 98 23.59 4.35 -1.37
C SER A 98 23.43 4.87 0.06
N THR A 99 22.43 5.72 0.29
CA THR A 99 22.18 6.36 1.58
C THR A 99 20.96 5.81 2.31
N THR A 100 20.18 4.95 1.67
CA THR A 100 18.89 4.43 2.19
C THR A 100 18.00 5.58 2.67
N SER A 101 17.91 6.64 1.86
CA SER A 101 17.18 7.86 2.19
C SER A 101 16.21 8.26 1.07
N ILE A 102 15.19 9.04 1.41
CA ILE A 102 14.23 9.60 0.45
C ILE A 102 14.01 11.07 0.78
N SER A 103 13.93 11.93 -0.24
CA SER A 103 13.60 13.33 -0.03
C SER A 103 12.13 13.48 0.38
N VAL A 104 11.84 14.51 1.18
CA VAL A 104 10.46 14.81 1.63
C VAL A 104 9.54 15.06 0.44
N ASP A 105 10.00 15.78 -0.58
CA ASP A 105 9.22 16.05 -1.80
C ASP A 105 8.84 14.77 -2.52
N ARG A 106 9.79 13.81 -2.62
CA ARG A 106 9.53 12.51 -3.26
C ARG A 106 8.59 11.64 -2.43
N ALA A 107 8.78 11.60 -1.11
CA ALA A 107 7.89 10.89 -0.19
C ALA A 107 6.46 11.45 -0.24
N ARG A 108 6.31 12.76 -0.39
CA ARG A 108 5.00 13.42 -0.52
C ARG A 108 4.25 12.97 -1.78
N VAL A 109 4.93 12.84 -2.92
CA VAL A 109 4.29 12.39 -4.18
C VAL A 109 3.69 10.99 -4.03
N ILE A 110 4.40 10.06 -3.39
CA ILE A 110 3.89 8.69 -3.22
C ILE A 110 2.88 8.55 -2.08
N LEU A 111 3.12 9.19 -0.94
CA LEU A 111 2.27 9.03 0.26
C LEU A 111 1.03 9.93 0.25
N VAL A 112 1.12 11.14 -0.32
CA VAL A 112 0.05 12.15 -0.24
C VAL A 112 -0.67 12.31 -1.57
N GLU A 113 0.07 12.31 -2.68
CA GLU A 113 -0.52 12.41 -4.03
C GLU A 113 -0.85 11.05 -4.63
N GLU A 114 -0.48 9.95 -3.95
CA GLU A 114 -0.71 8.57 -4.37
C GLU A 114 -0.13 8.29 -5.77
N ARG A 115 1.01 8.91 -6.11
CA ARG A 115 1.65 8.79 -7.42
C ARG A 115 3.05 8.21 -7.32
N ILE A 116 3.42 7.44 -8.33
CA ILE A 116 4.84 7.13 -8.57
C ILE A 116 5.50 8.41 -9.11
N PRO A 117 6.62 8.87 -8.53
CA PRO A 117 7.35 10.05 -9.03
C PRO A 117 7.67 9.95 -10.52
N GLN A 118 7.54 11.06 -11.26
CA GLN A 118 7.73 11.05 -12.73
C GLN A 118 9.17 10.74 -13.15
N ASP A 119 10.12 11.12 -12.32
CA ASP A 119 11.55 10.85 -12.48
C ASP A 119 11.96 9.48 -11.90
N TYR A 120 11.00 8.65 -11.45
CA TYR A 120 11.29 7.33 -10.91
C TYR A 120 11.96 6.46 -11.98
N LYS A 121 13.15 5.96 -11.63
CA LYS A 121 13.87 4.95 -12.39
C LYS A 121 13.99 3.72 -11.53
N LYS A 122 13.64 2.57 -12.09
CA LYS A 122 13.84 1.28 -11.43
C LYS A 122 15.32 1.15 -11.06
N SER A 123 15.58 0.77 -9.80
CA SER A 123 16.93 0.51 -9.35
C SER A 123 17.62 -0.58 -10.18
N SER A 124 18.89 -0.36 -10.49
CA SER A 124 19.78 -1.37 -11.06
C SER A 124 20.21 -2.43 -10.03
N VAL A 125 20.04 -2.13 -8.74
CA VAL A 125 20.33 -3.06 -7.64
C VAL A 125 19.06 -3.82 -7.28
N PRO A 126 19.07 -5.17 -7.30
CA PRO A 126 17.92 -5.96 -6.87
C PRO A 126 17.58 -5.69 -5.41
N VAL A 127 16.30 -5.43 -5.12
CA VAL A 127 15.79 -5.39 -3.74
C VAL A 127 15.55 -6.83 -3.28
N THR A 128 16.33 -7.29 -2.32
CA THR A 128 16.25 -8.67 -1.80
C THR A 128 15.47 -8.76 -0.50
N PHE A 129 14.95 -9.95 -0.20
CA PHE A 129 14.28 -10.21 1.08
C PHE A 129 15.19 -9.92 2.28
N ALA A 130 16.46 -10.36 2.20
CA ALA A 130 17.43 -10.16 3.27
C ALA A 130 17.70 -8.67 3.55
N GLN A 131 17.84 -7.85 2.51
CA GLN A 131 18.02 -6.39 2.66
C GLN A 131 16.78 -5.73 3.28
N SER A 132 15.59 -6.08 2.80
CA SER A 132 14.34 -5.55 3.34
C SER A 132 14.14 -5.91 4.81
N LEU A 133 14.43 -7.17 5.18
CA LEU A 133 14.35 -7.63 6.56
C LEU A 133 15.38 -6.93 7.45
N TRP A 134 16.63 -6.81 6.98
CA TRP A 134 17.69 -6.12 7.70
C TRP A 134 17.31 -4.66 7.99
N LEU A 135 16.86 -3.92 6.98
CA LEU A 135 16.48 -2.53 7.14
C LEU A 135 15.25 -2.37 8.07
N ALA A 136 14.25 -3.24 7.94
CA ALA A 136 13.10 -3.23 8.85
C ALA A 136 13.50 -3.47 10.32
N LEU A 137 14.45 -4.40 10.56
CA LEU A 137 15.00 -4.64 11.90
C LEU A 137 15.80 -3.45 12.42
N GLN A 138 16.59 -2.79 11.55
CA GLN A 138 17.31 -1.58 11.92
C GLN A 138 16.36 -0.44 12.32
N LEU A 139 15.30 -0.20 11.54
CA LEU A 139 14.28 0.80 11.87
C LEU A 139 13.58 0.48 13.20
N LYS A 140 13.25 -0.79 13.43
CA LYS A 140 12.67 -1.25 14.71
C LYS A 140 13.62 -1.03 15.88
N MET A 141 14.91 -1.32 15.72
CA MET A 141 15.92 -1.12 16.76
C MET A 141 16.11 0.36 17.08
N LEU A 142 16.18 1.24 16.07
CA LEU A 142 16.29 2.69 16.28
C LEU A 142 15.08 3.23 17.03
N ALA A 143 13.86 2.79 16.69
CA ALA A 143 12.63 3.20 17.37
C ALA A 143 12.53 2.70 18.82
N LEU A 144 13.22 1.64 19.19
CA LEU A 144 13.31 1.17 20.59
C LEU A 144 14.34 1.97 21.41
N LEU A 145 15.22 2.73 20.76
CA LEU A 145 16.29 3.50 21.39
C LEU A 145 16.02 5.00 21.44
N SER A 146 14.91 5.46 20.84
CA SER A 146 14.43 6.85 20.85
C SER A 146 13.37 7.07 21.92
#